data_AF-A0A7M3MLQ2-F1
#
_entry.id   AF-A0A7M3MLQ2-F1
#
_cell.length_a   1.000
_cell.length_b   1.000
_cell.length_c   1.000
_cell.angle_alpha   90.00
_cell.angle_beta   90.00
_cell.angle_gamma   90.00
#
_symmetry.space_group_name_H-M   'P 1'
#
loop_
_entity.id
_entity.type
_entity.pdbx_description
1 polymer ?
#
loop_
_entity_poly.entity_id
_entity_poly.type
_entity_poly.pdbx_seq_one_letter_code
_entity_poly.pdbx_strand_id
1 'polypeptide(L)'
;MGPGRAGYYLTAVARGEDGVEGYYLARGEEPGRWLGHGAAQLGLSGEVTGPQLRAVLDARDPATGERLARHPARKVPGFDHTFRAPKSVSLLWALGDRATSAEVVAAHDAAVDAAIGYLQRSAGFSRRGAGGAETVEVDGFVAAAFRHRMSRADDPLLHTHVLVANLARTTDDGVWRTLDSRKLFAHAKTAGILYQAQLRHELTTRLGVAWQQVSNGYADIDGVDRELIDTFSRRRNAIVEHMEQRGESSAAAAQTATLATREAKGERVSEAELRDGWFDRATAAGVRPGWHRKLTGRASWERPDLDRLWQQLVVEEGLTESSSSFTRRDVLQQLAGRLPAGAPVAWCERVAEVLLTSDTNLLVALGPTRGHLTSI
;
A
#
# COMPACT_ATOMS: atom_id res chain seq x y z
N MET A 1 -17.19 6.15 14.30
CA MET A 1 -16.11 6.92 13.63
C MET A 1 -16.62 7.39 12.28
N GLY A 2 -16.61 8.70 12.03
CA GLY A 2 -17.30 9.30 10.87
C GLY A 2 -16.65 8.95 9.52
N PRO A 3 -17.43 8.54 8.50
CA PRO A 3 -16.95 8.32 7.15
C PRO A 3 -16.88 9.66 6.41
N GLY A 4 -15.68 10.23 6.22
CA GLY A 4 -15.62 11.53 5.53
C GLY A 4 -14.28 12.08 5.05
N ARG A 5 -13.14 11.39 5.19
CA ARG A 5 -11.84 12.08 5.04
C ARG A 5 -10.88 11.57 3.96
N ALA A 6 -11.23 10.54 3.21
CA ALA A 6 -10.31 9.94 2.24
C ALA A 6 -10.43 10.49 0.79
N GLY A 7 -11.56 11.11 0.42
CA GLY A 7 -11.69 11.84 -0.86
C GLY A 7 -11.03 13.22 -0.86
N TYR A 8 -10.53 13.68 0.30
CA TYR A 8 -10.02 15.03 0.48
C TYR A 8 -8.67 15.23 -0.19
N TYR A 9 -7.83 14.20 -0.32
CA TYR A 9 -6.46 14.35 -0.79
C TYR A 9 -6.40 14.70 -2.28
N LEU A 10 -7.05 13.92 -3.15
CA LEU A 10 -7.11 14.22 -4.59
C LEU A 10 -7.87 15.52 -4.88
N THR A 11 -8.91 15.83 -4.10
CA THR A 11 -9.63 17.10 -4.22
C THR A 11 -8.75 18.28 -3.79
N ALA A 12 -7.91 18.12 -2.76
CA ALA A 12 -6.97 19.13 -2.29
C ALA A 12 -5.77 19.29 -3.24
N VAL A 13 -5.24 18.19 -3.79
CA VAL A 13 -4.19 18.18 -4.80
C VAL A 13 -4.67 18.81 -6.11
N ALA A 14 -5.89 18.49 -6.55
CA ALA A 14 -6.51 19.12 -7.73
C ALA A 14 -6.75 20.63 -7.57
N ARG A 15 -6.80 21.14 -6.33
CA ARG A 15 -6.96 22.57 -6.02
C ARG A 15 -5.64 23.32 -5.82
N GLY A 16 -4.50 22.62 -5.74
CA GLY A 16 -3.18 23.25 -5.65
C GLY A 16 -2.70 23.78 -7.01
N GLU A 17 -1.73 24.69 -6.99
CA GLU A 17 -1.20 25.39 -8.20
C GLU A 17 -0.71 24.43 -9.30
N ASP A 18 -0.15 23.27 -8.92
CA ASP A 18 0.37 22.24 -9.84
C ASP A 18 -0.71 21.26 -10.36
N GLY A 19 -1.90 21.23 -9.75
CA GLY A 19 -2.93 20.22 -10.01
C GLY A 19 -2.50 18.77 -9.75
N VAL A 20 -3.35 17.80 -10.11
CA VAL A 20 -3.05 16.35 -9.97
C VAL A 20 -1.89 15.93 -10.87
N GLU A 21 -1.84 16.45 -12.09
CA GLU A 21 -0.76 16.14 -13.03
C GLU A 21 0.59 16.65 -12.53
N GLY A 22 0.71 17.90 -12.10
CA GLY A 22 1.99 18.41 -11.61
C GLY A 22 2.42 17.78 -10.28
N TYR A 23 1.48 17.24 -9.48
CA TYR A 23 1.82 16.51 -8.26
C TYR A 23 2.41 15.12 -8.52
N TYR A 24 1.81 14.35 -9.44
CA TYR A 24 2.19 12.94 -9.69
C TYR A 24 3.14 12.76 -10.89
N LEU A 25 3.11 13.66 -11.88
CA LEU A 25 3.93 13.61 -13.10
C LEU A 25 5.10 14.61 -13.04
N ALA A 26 5.50 15.04 -11.84
CA ALA A 26 6.59 15.99 -11.68
C ALA A 26 7.92 15.45 -12.25
N ARG A 27 8.60 16.28 -13.05
CA ARG A 27 9.99 16.05 -13.52
C ARG A 27 10.91 15.63 -12.36
N GLY A 28 11.60 14.49 -12.51
CA GLY A 28 12.58 13.95 -11.55
C GLY A 28 12.14 12.66 -10.85
N GLU A 29 10.84 12.36 -10.84
CA GLU A 29 10.30 11.06 -10.42
C GLU A 29 10.10 10.15 -11.66
N GLU A 30 9.98 8.84 -11.44
CA GLU A 30 9.71 7.90 -12.54
C GLU A 30 8.34 8.18 -13.15
N PRO A 31 8.18 7.99 -14.48
CA PRO A 31 6.87 8.02 -15.09
C PRO A 31 5.92 7.04 -14.39
N GLY A 32 4.67 7.49 -14.17
CA GLY A 32 3.65 6.61 -13.60
C GLY A 32 3.35 5.43 -14.53
N ARG A 33 2.84 4.33 -13.99
CA ARG A 33 2.39 3.18 -14.79
C ARG A 33 0.94 2.80 -14.54
N TRP A 34 0.25 2.38 -15.58
CA TRP A 34 -1.12 1.87 -15.49
C TRP A 34 -1.14 0.49 -14.81
N LEU A 35 -2.17 0.27 -13.99
CA LEU A 35 -2.42 -0.92 -13.20
C LEU A 35 -3.89 -1.31 -13.23
N GLY A 36 -4.13 -2.60 -13.05
CA GLY A 36 -5.45 -3.18 -12.87
C GLY A 36 -6.16 -3.55 -14.17
N HIS A 37 -7.12 -4.46 -14.06
CA HIS A 37 -7.83 -5.01 -15.22
C HIS A 37 -8.69 -3.94 -15.90
N GLY A 38 -9.34 -3.06 -15.13
CA GLY A 38 -10.13 -1.95 -15.66
C GLY A 38 -9.30 -0.99 -16.53
N ALA A 39 -8.02 -0.76 -16.22
CA ALA A 39 -7.14 0.04 -17.08
C ALA A 39 -6.95 -0.64 -18.46
N ALA A 40 -6.68 -1.96 -18.47
CA ALA A 40 -6.55 -2.71 -19.71
C ALA A 40 -7.84 -2.68 -20.57
N GLN A 41 -9.02 -2.67 -19.94
CA GLN A 41 -10.30 -2.53 -20.64
C GLN A 41 -10.48 -1.18 -21.36
N LEU A 42 -9.80 -0.13 -20.90
CA LEU A 42 -9.74 1.18 -21.56
C LEU A 42 -8.55 1.30 -22.52
N GLY A 43 -7.86 0.19 -22.81
CA GLY A 43 -6.65 0.19 -23.64
C GLY A 43 -5.45 0.88 -22.98
N LEU A 44 -5.48 1.09 -21.65
CA LEU A 44 -4.42 1.74 -20.90
C LEU A 44 -3.40 0.71 -20.43
N SER A 45 -2.14 0.90 -20.82
CA SER A 45 -1.01 0.08 -20.39
C SER A 45 0.28 0.90 -20.44
N GLY A 46 1.33 0.43 -19.76
CA GLY A 46 2.62 1.12 -19.73
C GLY A 46 2.55 2.46 -19.00
N GLU A 47 3.22 3.47 -19.56
CA GLU A 47 3.38 4.79 -18.97
C GLU A 47 2.06 5.58 -18.92
N VAL A 48 1.86 6.32 -17.82
CA VAL A 48 0.73 7.20 -17.60
C VAL A 48 1.00 8.56 -18.20
N THR A 49 0.15 9.00 -19.14
CA THR A 49 0.17 10.37 -19.65
C THR A 49 -0.81 11.26 -18.88
N GLY A 50 -0.50 12.56 -18.76
CA GLY A 50 -1.40 13.56 -18.16
C GLY A 50 -2.82 13.54 -18.75
N PRO A 51 -2.97 13.65 -20.08
CA PRO A 51 -4.29 13.61 -20.72
C PRO A 51 -5.12 12.37 -20.39
N GLN A 52 -4.51 11.17 -20.41
CA GLN A 52 -5.21 9.94 -20.04
C GLN A 52 -5.62 9.95 -18.56
N LEU A 53 -4.72 10.37 -17.66
CA LEU A 53 -5.00 10.45 -16.23
C LEU A 53 -6.17 11.40 -15.96
N ARG A 54 -6.17 12.59 -16.58
CA ARG A 54 -7.26 13.57 -16.47
C ARG A 54 -8.58 12.98 -16.95
N ALA A 55 -8.60 12.36 -18.12
CA ALA A 55 -9.82 11.75 -18.69
C ALA A 55 -10.42 10.71 -17.74
N VAL A 56 -9.60 9.79 -17.23
CA VAL A 56 -10.02 8.75 -16.28
C VAL A 56 -10.59 9.35 -14.99
N LEU A 57 -9.92 10.35 -14.40
CA LEU A 57 -10.40 11.03 -13.19
C LEU A 57 -11.67 11.87 -13.41
N ASP A 58 -11.96 12.21 -14.67
CA ASP A 58 -13.20 12.86 -15.11
C ASP A 58 -14.30 11.85 -15.50
N ALA A 59 -14.05 10.55 -15.33
CA ALA A 59 -14.87 9.43 -15.80
C ALA A 59 -15.22 9.52 -17.29
N ARG A 60 -14.19 9.78 -18.07
CA ARG A 60 -14.23 9.74 -19.53
C ARG A 60 -13.31 8.67 -20.07
N ASP A 61 -13.70 8.13 -21.20
CA ASP A 61 -12.85 7.27 -22.00
C ASP A 61 -11.66 8.09 -22.51
N PRO A 62 -10.41 7.65 -22.26
CA PRO A 62 -9.22 8.40 -22.67
C PRO A 62 -8.99 8.41 -24.18
N ALA A 63 -9.56 7.46 -24.94
CA ALA A 63 -9.43 7.37 -26.39
C ALA A 63 -10.54 8.16 -27.11
N THR A 64 -11.78 8.07 -26.64
CA THR A 64 -12.94 8.69 -27.32
C THR A 64 -13.41 10.01 -26.68
N GLY A 65 -13.05 10.25 -25.42
CA GLY A 65 -13.56 11.37 -24.63
C GLY A 65 -15.00 11.20 -24.15
N GLU A 66 -15.65 10.08 -24.50
CA GLU A 66 -17.03 9.77 -24.10
C GLU A 66 -17.15 9.63 -22.60
N ARG A 67 -18.30 10.01 -22.05
CA ARG A 67 -18.54 9.93 -20.62
C ARG A 67 -18.91 8.50 -20.25
N LEU A 68 -18.08 7.86 -19.43
CA LEU A 68 -18.26 6.48 -18.98
C LEU A 68 -19.24 6.38 -17.80
N ALA A 69 -19.20 7.32 -16.85
CA ALA A 69 -20.08 7.29 -15.69
C ALA A 69 -20.68 8.66 -15.32
N ARG A 70 -21.89 8.67 -14.77
CA ARG A 70 -22.50 9.87 -14.15
C ARG A 70 -22.09 9.97 -12.69
N HIS A 71 -21.09 10.79 -12.39
CA HIS A 71 -20.80 11.18 -11.00
C HIS A 71 -21.86 12.13 -10.43
N PRO A 72 -22.26 11.98 -9.14
CA PRO A 72 -23.02 12.99 -8.43
C PRO A 72 -22.20 14.27 -8.20
N ALA A 73 -22.89 15.39 -7.94
CA ALA A 73 -22.32 16.75 -7.93
C ALA A 73 -21.14 16.99 -6.97
N ARG A 74 -20.91 16.13 -5.97
CA ARG A 74 -19.70 16.13 -5.12
C ARG A 74 -18.77 15.00 -5.55
N LYS A 75 -17.77 15.38 -6.35
CA LYS A 75 -16.83 14.51 -7.07
C LYS A 75 -15.78 13.91 -6.13
N VAL A 76 -15.85 12.61 -5.85
CA VAL A 76 -14.66 11.83 -5.44
C VAL A 76 -14.10 11.24 -6.73
N PRO A 77 -13.03 11.81 -7.31
CA PRO A 77 -12.50 11.37 -8.61
C PRO A 77 -11.76 10.03 -8.50
N GLY A 78 -11.27 9.69 -7.31
CA GLY A 78 -10.54 8.46 -7.05
C GLY A 78 -10.13 8.35 -5.59
N PHE A 79 -9.33 7.33 -5.31
CA PHE A 79 -8.78 6.99 -4.02
C PHE A 79 -7.26 6.82 -4.17
N ASP A 80 -6.50 7.42 -3.27
CA ASP A 80 -5.04 7.28 -3.24
C ASP A 80 -4.67 6.21 -2.20
N HIS A 81 -4.15 5.08 -2.69
CA HIS A 81 -3.55 4.04 -1.88
C HIS A 81 -2.04 4.23 -1.87
N THR A 82 -1.52 4.80 -0.78
CA THR A 82 -0.08 5.03 -0.63
C THR A 82 0.59 3.86 0.10
N PHE A 83 1.42 3.10 -0.60
CA PHE A 83 2.24 2.03 -0.03
C PHE A 83 3.63 2.57 0.30
N ARG A 84 4.08 2.36 1.54
CA ARG A 84 5.36 2.88 2.03
C ARG A 84 6.22 1.74 2.55
N ALA A 85 7.44 1.64 2.04
CA ALA A 85 8.42 0.72 2.59
C ALA A 85 8.84 1.17 4.01
N PRO A 86 9.26 0.23 4.89
CA PRO A 86 9.95 0.57 6.13
C PRO A 86 11.16 1.47 5.89
N LYS A 87 11.56 2.22 6.92
CA LYS A 87 12.70 3.15 6.80
C LYS A 87 13.99 2.40 6.47
N SER A 88 14.24 1.26 7.13
CA SER A 88 15.40 0.39 6.83
C SER A 88 15.46 -0.06 5.37
N VAL A 89 14.32 -0.37 4.74
CA VAL A 89 14.24 -0.72 3.31
C VAL A 89 14.56 0.48 2.43
N SER A 90 14.04 1.66 2.78
CA SER A 90 14.36 2.90 2.07
C SER A 90 15.85 3.28 2.19
N LEU A 91 16.47 2.98 3.34
CA LEU A 91 17.92 3.16 3.55
C LEU A 91 18.73 2.16 2.73
N LEU A 92 18.32 0.88 2.66
CA LEU A 92 18.96 -0.11 1.79
C LEU A 92 18.90 0.31 0.33
N TRP A 93 17.77 0.87 -0.12
CA TRP A 93 17.64 1.41 -1.47
C TRP A 93 18.56 2.63 -1.70
N ALA A 94 18.61 3.57 -0.76
CA ALA A 94 19.36 4.83 -0.91
C ALA A 94 20.88 4.65 -0.80
N LEU A 95 21.33 3.82 0.15
CA LEU A 95 22.75 3.65 0.51
C LEU A 95 23.37 2.37 -0.08
N GLY A 96 22.57 1.53 -0.75
CA GLY A 96 23.05 0.37 -1.48
C GLY A 96 23.70 0.72 -2.81
N ASP A 97 24.43 -0.24 -3.39
CA ASP A 97 24.89 -0.12 -4.77
C ASP A 97 23.73 -0.18 -5.77
N ARG A 98 24.01 0.16 -7.03
CA ARG A 98 22.99 0.22 -8.09
C ARG A 98 22.20 -1.09 -8.24
N ALA A 99 22.86 -2.24 -8.10
CA ALA A 99 22.22 -3.54 -8.21
C ALA A 99 21.24 -3.77 -7.04
N THR A 100 21.69 -3.50 -5.82
CA THR A 100 20.86 -3.58 -4.61
C THR A 100 19.68 -2.63 -4.69
N SER A 101 19.89 -1.36 -5.09
CA SER A 101 18.82 -0.38 -5.27
C SER A 101 17.77 -0.85 -6.29
N ALA A 102 18.21 -1.44 -7.40
CA ALA A 102 17.30 -1.96 -8.43
C ALA A 102 16.44 -3.12 -7.90
N GLU A 103 17.04 -4.06 -7.14
CA GLU A 103 16.29 -5.16 -6.53
C GLU A 103 15.30 -4.69 -5.47
N VAL A 104 15.67 -3.70 -4.65
CA VAL A 104 14.72 -3.12 -3.67
C VAL A 104 13.54 -2.46 -4.37
N VAL A 105 13.79 -1.74 -5.47
CA VAL A 105 12.75 -1.15 -6.30
C VAL A 105 11.83 -2.21 -6.88
N ALA A 106 12.38 -3.27 -7.46
CA ALA A 106 11.57 -4.31 -8.09
C ALA A 106 10.80 -5.16 -7.07
N ALA A 107 11.35 -5.37 -5.86
CA ALA A 107 10.63 -5.97 -4.74
C ALA A 107 9.45 -5.10 -4.27
N HIS A 108 9.67 -3.78 -4.17
CA HIS A 108 8.63 -2.80 -3.83
C HIS A 108 7.51 -2.77 -4.86
N ASP A 109 7.84 -2.71 -6.15
CA ASP A 109 6.83 -2.69 -7.22
C ASP A 109 6.02 -3.99 -7.24
N ALA A 110 6.65 -5.15 -7.07
CA ALA A 110 5.96 -6.45 -6.95
C ALA A 110 5.03 -6.49 -5.72
N ALA A 111 5.44 -5.91 -4.59
CA ALA A 111 4.61 -5.79 -3.40
C ALA A 111 3.38 -4.91 -3.61
N VAL A 112 3.54 -3.77 -4.30
CA VAL A 112 2.44 -2.89 -4.69
C VAL A 112 1.44 -3.63 -5.58
N ASP A 113 1.93 -4.34 -6.60
CA ASP A 113 1.09 -5.07 -7.55
C ASP A 113 0.29 -6.18 -6.87
N ALA A 114 0.92 -6.93 -5.98
CA ALA A 114 0.26 -7.98 -5.22
C ALA A 114 -0.84 -7.43 -4.31
N ALA A 115 -0.59 -6.30 -3.64
CA ALA A 115 -1.57 -5.65 -2.77
C ALA A 115 -2.75 -5.03 -3.54
N ILE A 116 -2.50 -4.43 -4.70
CA ILE A 116 -3.55 -3.95 -5.61
C ILE A 116 -4.34 -5.12 -6.20
N GLY A 117 -3.67 -6.22 -6.55
CA GLY A 117 -4.32 -7.46 -6.96
C GLY A 117 -5.29 -7.99 -5.90
N TYR A 118 -4.88 -8.00 -4.63
CA TYR A 118 -5.75 -8.34 -3.50
C TYR A 118 -6.96 -7.40 -3.39
N LEU A 119 -6.75 -6.09 -3.49
CA LEU A 119 -7.84 -5.12 -3.42
C LEU A 119 -8.84 -5.27 -4.57
N GLN A 120 -8.39 -5.56 -5.79
CA GLN A 120 -9.28 -5.83 -6.91
C GLN A 120 -10.20 -7.03 -6.61
N ARG A 121 -9.63 -8.15 -6.13
CA ARG A 121 -10.40 -9.35 -5.81
C ARG A 121 -11.32 -9.19 -4.60
N SER A 122 -10.87 -8.48 -3.56
CA SER A 122 -11.56 -8.46 -2.27
C SER A 122 -12.41 -7.21 -2.04
N ALA A 123 -12.16 -6.12 -2.78
CA ALA A 123 -12.84 -4.84 -2.62
C ALA A 123 -13.38 -4.25 -3.93
N GLY A 124 -13.27 -4.99 -5.04
CA GLY A 124 -13.81 -4.63 -6.35
C GLY A 124 -15.33 -4.73 -6.41
N PHE A 125 -16.02 -3.76 -5.81
CA PHE A 125 -17.49 -3.69 -5.85
C PHE A 125 -17.99 -2.30 -6.20
N SER A 126 -19.17 -2.25 -6.80
CA SER A 126 -20.02 -1.08 -7.00
C SER A 126 -21.34 -1.26 -6.26
N ARG A 127 -22.21 -0.25 -6.31
CA ARG A 127 -23.57 -0.32 -5.79
C ARG A 127 -24.58 0.23 -6.78
N ARG A 128 -25.76 -0.37 -6.83
CA ARG A 128 -26.89 0.13 -7.62
C ARG A 128 -28.23 0.02 -6.88
N GLY A 129 -29.28 0.51 -7.51
CA GLY A 129 -30.63 0.60 -6.92
C GLY A 129 -30.80 1.76 -5.94
N ALA A 130 -32.02 1.92 -5.41
CA ALA A 130 -32.34 2.97 -4.46
C ALA A 130 -31.42 2.90 -3.23
N GLY A 131 -30.72 4.01 -2.94
CA GLY A 131 -29.76 4.08 -1.83
C GLY A 131 -28.50 3.21 -1.98
N GLY A 132 -28.28 2.56 -3.13
CA GLY A 132 -27.19 1.59 -3.30
C GLY A 132 -27.43 0.29 -2.52
N ALA A 133 -28.68 -0.18 -2.49
CA ALA A 133 -29.09 -1.39 -1.78
C ALA A 133 -28.47 -2.67 -2.35
N GLU A 134 -28.15 -2.68 -3.64
CA GLU A 134 -27.52 -3.80 -4.31
C GLU A 134 -26.01 -3.60 -4.41
N THR A 135 -25.24 -4.65 -4.10
CA THR A 135 -23.78 -4.70 -4.28
C THR A 135 -23.49 -5.53 -5.53
N VAL A 136 -22.66 -5.00 -6.43
CA VAL A 136 -22.33 -5.66 -7.71
C VAL A 136 -20.82 -5.71 -7.85
N GLU A 137 -20.28 -6.82 -8.35
CA GLU A 137 -18.85 -6.96 -8.62
C GLU A 137 -18.39 -6.08 -9.78
N VAL A 138 -17.12 -5.68 -9.75
CA VAL A 138 -16.50 -4.94 -10.85
C VAL A 138 -15.27 -5.67 -11.37
N ASP A 139 -15.01 -5.47 -12.64
CA ASP A 139 -13.96 -6.12 -13.40
C ASP A 139 -12.61 -5.40 -13.23
N GLY A 140 -12.13 -5.39 -11.99
CA GLY A 140 -10.89 -4.76 -11.59
C GLY A 140 -10.92 -3.24 -11.56
N PHE A 141 -9.74 -2.65 -11.38
CA PHE A 141 -9.57 -1.21 -11.20
C PHE A 141 -8.95 -0.55 -12.43
N VAL A 142 -9.32 0.71 -12.65
CA VAL A 142 -8.50 1.65 -13.43
C VAL A 142 -7.57 2.36 -12.43
N ALA A 143 -6.29 1.97 -12.39
CA ALA A 143 -5.35 2.50 -11.42
C ALA A 143 -4.05 3.01 -12.05
N ALA A 144 -3.46 4.05 -11.48
CA ALA A 144 -2.16 4.59 -11.89
C ALA A 144 -1.20 4.61 -10.69
N ALA A 145 -0.03 3.99 -10.83
CA ALA A 145 0.98 3.91 -9.79
C ALA A 145 2.13 4.90 -10.05
N PHE A 146 2.41 5.76 -9.08
CA PHE A 146 3.49 6.75 -9.11
C PHE A 146 4.45 6.47 -7.97
N ARG A 147 5.66 6.00 -8.31
CA ARG A 147 6.71 5.76 -7.33
C ARG A 147 7.43 7.05 -7.01
N HIS A 148 7.57 7.33 -5.73
CA HIS A 148 8.35 8.42 -5.18
C HIS A 148 9.45 7.89 -4.27
N ARG A 149 10.53 8.67 -4.13
CA ARG A 149 11.77 8.24 -3.47
C ARG A 149 12.14 9.04 -2.23
N MET A 150 11.52 10.19 -2.04
CA MET A 150 11.87 11.14 -0.99
C MET A 150 10.67 11.50 -0.13
N SER A 151 10.93 11.73 1.15
CA SER A 151 9.95 12.38 2.02
C SER A 151 9.95 13.89 1.79
N ARG A 152 9.00 14.60 2.43
CA ARG A 152 8.98 16.06 2.41
C ARG A 152 10.16 16.71 3.14
N ALA A 153 10.83 15.96 4.01
CA ALA A 153 12.01 16.41 4.72
C ALA A 153 13.26 15.83 4.06
N ASP A 154 13.24 15.57 2.75
CA ASP A 154 14.36 15.07 1.93
C ASP A 154 15.09 13.83 2.49
N ASP A 155 14.42 13.04 3.31
CA ASP A 155 14.92 11.72 3.74
C ASP A 155 14.50 10.63 2.74
N PRO A 156 15.32 9.57 2.55
CA PRO A 156 14.95 8.40 1.75
C PRO A 156 13.60 7.84 2.19
N LEU A 157 12.65 7.77 1.27
CA LEU A 157 11.34 7.18 1.52
C LEU A 157 10.82 6.57 0.23
N LEU A 158 11.05 5.27 0.05
CA LEU A 158 10.49 4.53 -1.06
C LEU A 158 8.99 4.32 -0.81
N HIS A 159 8.17 4.92 -1.66
CA HIS A 159 6.72 4.78 -1.58
C HIS A 159 6.06 4.89 -2.95
N THR A 160 4.89 4.28 -3.10
CA THR A 160 4.09 4.41 -4.33
C THR A 160 2.71 4.89 -3.98
N HIS A 161 2.28 5.96 -4.66
CA HIS A 161 0.90 6.39 -4.71
C HIS A 161 0.18 5.62 -5.81
N VAL A 162 -0.79 4.79 -5.46
CA VAL A 162 -1.67 4.15 -6.43
C VAL A 162 -3.01 4.86 -6.45
N LEU A 163 -3.24 5.64 -7.51
CA LEU A 163 -4.49 6.32 -7.77
C LEU A 163 -5.48 5.36 -8.40
N VAL A 164 -6.43 4.88 -7.62
CA VAL A 164 -7.56 4.09 -8.11
C VAL A 164 -8.67 5.07 -8.49
N ALA A 165 -8.99 5.16 -9.79
CA ALA A 165 -10.09 5.99 -10.25
C ALA A 165 -11.40 5.51 -9.62
N ASN A 166 -12.32 6.43 -9.32
CA ASN A 166 -13.64 6.06 -8.83
C ASN A 166 -14.55 5.63 -10.00
N LEU A 167 -14.06 4.69 -10.78
CA LEU A 167 -14.58 4.27 -12.07
C LEU A 167 -14.19 2.81 -12.28
N ALA A 168 -15.18 1.95 -12.39
CA ALA A 168 -14.98 0.53 -12.69
C ALA A 168 -16.17 -0.03 -13.47
N ARG A 169 -15.89 -1.01 -14.33
CA ARG A 169 -16.90 -1.69 -15.14
C ARG A 169 -17.50 -2.83 -14.34
N THR A 170 -18.83 -2.89 -14.21
CA THR A 170 -19.48 -4.02 -13.54
C THR A 170 -19.43 -5.29 -14.38
N THR A 171 -19.29 -6.44 -13.73
CA THR A 171 -19.12 -7.75 -14.40
C THR A 171 -20.40 -8.28 -15.03
N ASP A 172 -21.57 -7.89 -14.51
CA ASP A 172 -22.87 -8.46 -14.89
C ASP A 172 -23.51 -7.79 -16.12
N ASP A 173 -23.44 -6.46 -16.21
CA ASP A 173 -24.03 -5.68 -17.30
C ASP A 173 -23.00 -4.86 -18.10
N GLY A 174 -21.71 -4.93 -17.72
CA GLY A 174 -20.64 -4.26 -18.42
C GLY A 174 -20.67 -2.72 -18.35
N VAL A 175 -21.47 -2.12 -17.48
CA VAL A 175 -21.64 -0.67 -17.36
C VAL A 175 -20.61 -0.07 -16.40
N TRP A 176 -20.04 1.08 -16.77
CA TRP A 176 -19.11 1.82 -15.91
C TRP A 176 -19.83 2.55 -14.78
N ARG A 177 -19.37 2.33 -13.55
CA ARG A 177 -19.95 2.89 -12.31
C ARG A 177 -18.86 3.30 -11.32
N THR A 178 -19.28 3.99 -10.26
CA THR A 178 -18.41 4.33 -9.12
C THR A 178 -18.16 3.12 -8.22
N LEU A 179 -17.01 3.08 -7.55
CA LEU A 179 -16.65 2.04 -6.58
C LEU A 179 -17.40 2.22 -5.25
N ASP A 180 -17.71 1.11 -4.58
CA ASP A 180 -18.15 1.10 -3.17
C ASP A 180 -16.93 1.36 -2.27
N SER A 181 -16.68 2.63 -2.01
CA SER A 181 -15.60 3.07 -1.13
C SER A 181 -15.59 2.39 0.25
N ARG A 182 -16.73 1.94 0.77
CA ARG A 182 -16.80 1.25 2.08
C ARG A 182 -16.01 -0.06 2.05
N LYS A 183 -16.05 -0.79 0.92
CA LYS A 183 -15.28 -2.02 0.72
C LYS A 183 -13.79 -1.70 0.60
N LEU A 184 -13.42 -0.67 -0.16
CA LEU A 184 -12.02 -0.23 -0.24
C LEU A 184 -11.44 0.12 1.14
N PHE A 185 -12.17 0.90 1.96
CA PHE A 185 -11.72 1.23 3.32
C PHE A 185 -11.65 0.03 4.25
N ALA A 186 -12.62 -0.88 4.15
CA ALA A 186 -12.64 -2.11 4.92
C ALA A 186 -11.37 -2.96 4.65
N HIS A 187 -10.88 -2.99 3.41
CA HIS A 187 -9.72 -3.80 3.03
C HIS A 187 -8.38 -3.05 3.07
N ALA A 188 -8.36 -1.73 3.28
CA ALA A 188 -7.14 -0.93 3.23
C ALA A 188 -6.05 -1.38 4.21
N LYS A 189 -6.43 -1.69 5.47
CA LYS A 189 -5.47 -2.18 6.48
C LYS A 189 -4.87 -3.53 6.07
N THR A 190 -5.70 -4.46 5.64
CA THR A 190 -5.26 -5.80 5.20
C THR A 190 -4.35 -5.71 3.99
N ALA A 191 -4.68 -4.87 3.00
CA ALA A 191 -3.83 -4.63 1.84
C ALA A 191 -2.45 -4.07 2.23
N GLY A 192 -2.40 -3.15 3.20
CA GLY A 192 -1.14 -2.63 3.73
C GLY A 192 -0.28 -3.71 4.41
N ILE A 193 -0.90 -4.59 5.20
CA ILE A 193 -0.20 -5.71 5.85
C ILE A 193 0.29 -6.74 4.83
N LEU A 194 -0.52 -7.05 3.82
CA LEU A 194 -0.15 -7.97 2.73
C LEU A 194 0.97 -7.40 1.85
N TYR A 195 0.94 -6.08 1.57
CA TYR A 195 2.06 -5.37 0.94
C TYR A 195 3.36 -5.59 1.73
N GLN A 196 3.34 -5.39 3.06
CA GLN A 196 4.52 -5.59 3.89
C GLN A 196 5.01 -7.05 3.83
N ALA A 197 4.10 -8.03 3.90
CA ALA A 197 4.48 -9.45 3.81
C ALA A 197 5.07 -9.82 2.44
N GLN A 198 4.50 -9.32 1.33
CA GLN A 198 5.08 -9.53 0.01
C GLN A 198 6.45 -8.87 -0.10
N LEU A 199 6.59 -7.63 0.35
CA LEU A 199 7.86 -6.89 0.31
C LEU A 199 8.97 -7.66 1.04
N ARG A 200 8.66 -8.19 2.24
CA ARG A 200 9.61 -9.00 3.00
C ARG A 200 10.02 -10.25 2.25
N HIS A 201 9.06 -10.95 1.66
CA HIS A 201 9.31 -12.16 0.87
C HIS A 201 10.18 -11.88 -0.35
N GLU A 202 9.87 -10.84 -1.12
CA GLU A 202 10.63 -10.45 -2.31
C GLU A 202 12.08 -10.10 -1.93
N LEU A 203 12.30 -9.28 -0.90
CA LEU A 203 13.63 -8.88 -0.46
C LEU A 203 14.44 -10.03 0.15
N THR A 204 13.80 -10.93 0.91
CA THR A 204 14.48 -12.13 1.40
C THR A 204 14.87 -13.04 0.23
N THR A 205 14.01 -13.20 -0.78
CA THR A 205 14.28 -14.09 -1.92
C THR A 205 15.35 -13.52 -2.86
N ARG A 206 15.31 -12.21 -3.15
CA ARG A 206 16.22 -11.56 -4.11
C ARG A 206 17.58 -11.22 -3.52
N LEU A 207 17.60 -10.79 -2.26
CA LEU A 207 18.79 -10.20 -1.62
C LEU A 207 19.21 -10.94 -0.36
N GLY A 208 18.47 -11.94 0.12
CA GLY A 208 18.78 -12.67 1.34
C GLY A 208 18.69 -11.81 2.61
N VAL A 209 17.81 -10.81 2.61
CA VAL A 209 17.63 -9.90 3.75
C VAL A 209 16.91 -10.60 4.91
N ALA A 210 17.43 -10.42 6.12
CA ALA A 210 16.82 -10.86 7.37
C ALA A 210 15.97 -9.75 8.01
N TRP A 211 15.00 -10.12 8.85
CA TRP A 211 14.00 -9.20 9.40
C TRP A 211 13.97 -9.24 10.92
N GLN A 212 13.71 -8.08 11.52
CA GLN A 212 13.33 -7.99 12.92
C GLN A 212 11.91 -8.56 13.14
N GLN A 213 11.49 -8.63 14.41
CA GLN A 213 10.14 -9.08 14.75
C GLN A 213 9.07 -8.19 14.08
N VAL A 214 8.06 -8.84 13.51
CA VAL A 214 6.93 -8.15 12.89
C VAL A 214 6.02 -7.57 13.97
N SER A 215 5.74 -6.27 13.87
CA SER A 215 4.82 -5.55 14.74
C SER A 215 3.83 -4.75 13.89
N ASN A 216 2.53 -4.96 14.11
CA ASN A 216 1.46 -4.33 13.33
C ASN A 216 1.60 -4.54 11.80
N GLY A 217 2.20 -5.66 11.38
CA GLY A 217 2.48 -6.01 9.99
C GLY A 217 3.78 -5.42 9.41
N TYR A 218 4.47 -4.54 10.15
CA TYR A 218 5.74 -3.93 9.76
C TYR A 218 6.92 -4.65 10.43
N ALA A 219 8.06 -4.69 9.74
CA ALA A 219 9.34 -5.04 10.34
C ALA A 219 10.44 -4.23 9.63
N ASP A 220 11.46 -3.82 10.39
CA ASP A 220 12.68 -3.30 9.80
C ASP A 220 13.67 -4.45 9.51
N ILE A 221 14.59 -4.19 8.59
CA ILE A 221 15.68 -5.12 8.25
C ILE A 221 16.57 -5.34 9.47
N ASP A 222 16.87 -6.60 9.77
CA ASP A 222 17.82 -6.93 10.83
C ASP A 222 19.24 -6.46 10.46
N GLY A 223 19.94 -5.86 11.43
CA GLY A 223 21.27 -5.28 11.25
C GLY A 223 21.31 -3.83 10.75
N VAL A 224 20.15 -3.18 10.55
CA VAL A 224 20.08 -1.72 10.37
C VAL A 224 19.98 -1.04 11.72
N ASP A 225 20.95 -0.19 12.02
CA ASP A 225 21.08 0.48 13.32
C ASP A 225 19.92 1.45 13.56
N ARG A 226 19.35 1.42 14.78
CA ARG A 226 18.18 2.25 15.12
C ARG A 226 18.48 3.74 15.02
N GLU A 227 19.67 4.16 15.43
CA GLU A 227 20.14 5.54 15.33
C GLU A 227 20.16 6.04 13.88
N LEU A 228 20.53 5.16 12.93
CA LEU A 228 20.50 5.49 11.49
C LEU A 228 19.06 5.65 11.00
N ILE A 229 18.13 4.79 11.44
CA ILE A 229 16.69 4.93 11.14
C ILE A 229 16.17 6.27 11.65
N ASP A 230 16.50 6.63 12.89
CA ASP A 230 16.02 7.86 13.53
C ASP A 230 16.63 9.12 12.86
N THR A 231 17.90 9.07 12.47
CA THR A 231 18.60 10.12 11.69
C THR A 231 17.88 10.47 10.39
N PHE A 232 17.37 9.44 9.69
CA PHE A 232 16.64 9.61 8.43
C PHE A 232 15.12 9.58 8.60
N SER A 233 14.60 9.83 9.81
CA SER A 233 13.17 9.90 10.11
C SER A 233 12.73 11.30 10.56
N ARG A 234 13.37 12.35 10.05
CA ARG A 234 13.18 13.75 10.49
C ARG A 234 11.71 14.17 10.48
N ARG A 235 10.98 13.82 9.42
CA ARG A 235 9.54 14.12 9.30
C ARG A 235 8.73 13.51 10.44
N ARG A 236 9.02 12.27 10.83
CA ARG A 236 8.31 11.57 11.91
C ARG A 236 8.68 12.19 13.26
N ASN A 237 9.96 12.47 13.49
CA ASN A 237 10.44 13.06 14.73
C ASN A 237 9.76 14.42 14.98
N ALA A 238 9.67 15.28 13.96
CA ALA A 238 8.95 16.55 14.08
C ALA A 238 7.45 16.40 14.41
N ILE A 239 6.78 15.36 13.89
CA ILE A 239 5.36 15.10 14.24
C ILE A 239 5.24 14.67 15.69
N VAL A 240 6.10 13.74 16.13
CA VAL A 240 6.10 13.21 17.49
C VAL A 240 6.40 14.33 18.48
N GLU A 241 7.44 15.11 18.23
CA GLU A 241 7.80 16.26 19.07
C GLU A 241 6.66 17.28 19.16
N HIS A 242 6.02 17.62 18.03
CA HIS A 242 4.89 18.55 18.03
C HIS A 242 3.68 18.00 18.82
N MET A 243 3.44 16.69 18.75
CA MET A 243 2.38 16.05 19.53
C MET A 243 2.71 16.03 21.03
N GLU A 244 3.96 15.73 21.38
CA GLU A 244 4.47 15.71 22.76
C GLU A 244 4.40 17.10 23.40
N GLN A 245 4.83 18.15 22.70
CA GLN A 245 4.72 19.54 23.15
C GLN A 245 3.28 19.96 23.47
N ARG A 246 2.29 19.28 22.88
CA ARG A 246 0.86 19.54 23.07
C ARG A 246 0.17 18.54 24.00
N GLY A 247 0.89 17.52 24.49
CA GLY A 247 0.32 16.43 25.28
C GLY A 247 -0.72 15.59 24.52
N GLU A 248 -0.64 15.52 23.19
CA GLU A 248 -1.62 14.87 22.34
C GLU A 248 -1.13 13.49 21.85
N SER A 249 -2.01 12.49 21.80
CA SER A 249 -1.66 11.12 21.35
C SER A 249 -2.63 10.50 20.34
N SER A 250 -3.71 11.22 19.99
CA SER A 250 -4.76 10.68 19.12
C SER A 250 -4.38 10.68 17.63
N ALA A 251 -5.01 9.81 16.84
CA ALA A 251 -4.84 9.80 15.38
C ALA A 251 -5.27 11.12 14.72
N ALA A 252 -6.29 11.80 15.27
CA ALA A 252 -6.72 13.10 14.80
C ALA A 252 -5.66 14.18 15.07
N ALA A 253 -5.05 14.16 16.26
CA ALA A 253 -3.93 15.03 16.60
C ALA A 253 -2.72 14.80 15.69
N ALA A 254 -2.37 13.53 15.43
CA ALA A 254 -1.29 13.20 14.51
C ALA A 254 -1.53 13.75 13.09
N GLN A 255 -2.78 13.77 12.62
CA GLN A 255 -3.13 14.39 11.34
C GLN A 255 -2.93 15.90 11.35
N THR A 256 -3.36 16.59 12.43
CA THR A 256 -3.15 18.02 12.60
C THR A 256 -1.66 18.35 12.65
N ALA A 257 -0.89 17.64 13.47
CA ALA A 257 0.56 17.77 13.58
C ALA A 257 1.24 17.54 12.22
N THR A 258 0.76 16.57 11.42
CA THR A 258 1.27 16.30 10.05
C THR A 258 1.06 17.48 9.09
N LEU A 259 -0.01 18.26 9.26
CA LEU A 259 -0.24 19.45 8.44
C LEU A 259 0.52 20.66 8.97
N ALA A 260 0.61 20.82 10.30
CA ALA A 260 1.26 21.95 10.95
C ALA A 260 2.79 21.94 10.79
N THR A 261 3.42 20.76 10.91
CA THR A 261 4.88 20.59 10.78
C THR A 261 5.32 20.37 9.34
N ARG A 262 4.47 20.74 8.38
CA ARG A 262 4.73 20.53 6.95
C ARG A 262 5.55 21.69 6.41
N GLU A 263 6.80 21.42 6.08
CA GLU A 263 7.64 22.36 5.33
C GLU A 263 7.13 22.51 3.88
N ALA A 264 7.36 23.69 3.31
CA ALA A 264 7.15 23.93 1.89
C ALA A 264 8.08 23.01 1.07
N LYS A 265 7.62 22.60 -0.12
CA LYS A 265 8.46 21.74 -0.98
C LYS A 265 9.65 22.58 -1.45
N GLY A 266 10.87 22.16 -1.11
CA GLY A 266 12.11 22.81 -1.54
C GLY A 266 12.34 22.71 -3.06
N GLU A 267 13.45 23.29 -3.53
CA GLU A 267 13.88 23.17 -4.92
C GLU A 267 14.06 21.70 -5.33
N ARG A 268 13.74 21.40 -6.60
CA ARG A 268 13.82 20.04 -7.14
C ARG A 268 15.29 19.71 -7.44
N VAL A 269 15.92 18.94 -6.56
CA VAL A 269 17.30 18.43 -6.70
C VAL A 269 17.30 17.11 -7.47
N SER A 270 18.39 16.77 -8.18
CA SER A 270 18.49 15.50 -8.90
C SER A 270 18.64 14.30 -7.96
N GLU A 271 18.31 13.08 -8.42
CA GLU A 271 18.50 11.87 -7.60
C GLU A 271 19.97 11.68 -7.19
N ALA A 272 20.92 12.06 -8.07
CA ALA A 272 22.34 11.97 -7.77
C ALA A 272 22.72 12.88 -6.58
N GLU A 273 22.32 14.15 -6.63
CA GLU A 273 22.58 15.11 -5.55
C GLU A 273 21.91 14.70 -4.23
N LEU A 274 20.69 14.14 -4.30
CA LEU A 274 20.01 13.60 -3.12
C LEU A 274 20.79 12.43 -2.51
N ARG A 275 21.26 11.50 -3.34
CA ARG A 275 22.05 10.35 -2.89
C ARG A 275 23.37 10.79 -2.27
N ASP A 276 24.06 11.75 -2.86
CA ASP A 276 25.31 12.29 -2.31
C ASP A 276 25.06 12.87 -0.91
N GLY A 277 24.03 13.72 -0.76
CA GLY A 277 23.64 14.26 0.54
C GLY A 277 23.18 13.21 1.56
N TRP A 278 22.61 12.08 1.11
CA TRP A 278 22.32 10.94 1.97
C TRP A 278 23.56 10.19 2.39
N PHE A 279 24.52 9.98 1.49
CA PHE A 279 25.80 9.34 1.81
C PHE A 279 26.62 10.17 2.80
N ASP A 280 26.65 11.49 2.67
CA ASP A 280 27.34 12.37 3.62
C ASP A 280 26.75 12.26 5.03
N ARG A 281 25.41 12.36 5.13
CA ARG A 281 24.70 12.19 6.41
C ARG A 281 24.89 10.80 7.01
N ALA A 282 24.83 9.76 6.19
CA ALA A 282 25.04 8.40 6.63
C ALA A 282 26.49 8.18 7.11
N THR A 283 27.47 8.77 6.42
CA THR A 283 28.89 8.71 6.79
C THR A 283 29.16 9.38 8.13
N ALA A 284 28.54 10.53 8.37
CA ALA A 284 28.56 11.22 9.66
C ALA A 284 27.95 10.35 10.78
N ALA A 285 26.92 9.55 10.46
CA ALA A 285 26.32 8.56 11.36
C ALA A 285 27.07 7.21 11.41
N GLY A 286 28.31 7.14 10.90
CA GLY A 286 29.16 5.95 11.00
C GLY A 286 29.01 4.91 9.89
N VAL A 287 28.13 5.13 8.91
CA VAL A 287 28.00 4.25 7.74
C VAL A 287 29.27 4.35 6.87
N ARG A 288 29.63 3.25 6.22
CA ARG A 288 30.81 3.15 5.34
C ARG A 288 30.40 2.56 3.98
N PRO A 289 31.16 2.82 2.90
CA PRO A 289 30.93 2.19 1.61
C PRO A 289 30.84 0.66 1.72
N GLY A 290 29.86 0.07 1.04
CA GLY A 290 29.61 -1.37 1.12
C GLY A 290 28.79 -1.82 2.33
N TRP A 291 28.26 -0.90 3.14
CA TRP A 291 27.39 -1.18 4.29
C TRP A 291 26.26 -2.16 3.96
N HIS A 292 25.64 -2.05 2.78
CA HIS A 292 24.55 -2.94 2.36
C HIS A 292 24.94 -4.41 2.32
N ARG A 293 26.22 -4.74 2.05
CA ARG A 293 26.70 -6.14 1.99
C ARG A 293 26.55 -6.86 3.33
N LYS A 294 26.56 -6.12 4.44
CA LYS A 294 26.34 -6.69 5.78
C LYS A 294 24.88 -7.09 6.02
N LEU A 295 23.95 -6.70 5.14
CA LEU A 295 22.50 -6.92 5.27
C LEU A 295 21.96 -7.98 4.31
N THR A 296 22.70 -8.26 3.24
CA THR A 296 22.32 -9.20 2.17
C THR A 296 22.92 -10.59 2.39
N GLY A 297 22.30 -11.64 1.84
CA GLY A 297 22.80 -13.02 1.93
C GLY A 297 22.75 -13.63 3.34
N ARG A 298 21.92 -13.08 4.23
CA ARG A 298 21.79 -13.49 5.64
C ARG A 298 20.67 -14.48 5.90
N ALA A 299 19.68 -14.53 5.02
CA ALA A 299 18.50 -15.38 5.14
C ALA A 299 18.14 -15.98 3.78
N SER A 300 17.39 -17.07 3.82
CA SER A 300 16.69 -17.62 2.67
C SER A 300 15.22 -17.79 3.04
N TRP A 301 14.33 -17.68 2.05
CA TRP A 301 12.92 -17.89 2.31
C TRP A 301 12.63 -19.39 2.31
N GLU A 302 12.08 -19.87 3.42
CA GLU A 302 11.58 -21.23 3.56
C GLU A 302 10.05 -21.21 3.61
N ARG A 303 9.43 -22.22 3.00
CA ARG A 303 7.97 -22.35 3.04
C ARG A 303 7.53 -22.59 4.49
N PRO A 304 6.62 -21.76 5.04
CA PRO A 304 6.15 -21.95 6.41
C PRO A 304 5.42 -23.28 6.61
N ASP A 305 5.60 -23.87 7.79
CA ASP A 305 4.85 -25.04 8.25
C ASP A 305 3.39 -24.65 8.53
N LEU A 306 2.47 -25.25 7.78
CA LEU A 306 1.05 -24.95 7.86
C LEU A 306 0.41 -25.48 9.14
N ASP A 307 0.86 -26.61 9.67
CA ASP A 307 0.29 -27.20 10.89
C ASP A 307 0.67 -26.34 12.09
N ARG A 308 1.91 -25.87 12.13
CA ARG A 308 2.36 -24.91 13.14
C ARG A 308 1.60 -23.58 13.07
N LEU A 309 1.37 -23.07 11.86
CA LEU A 309 0.59 -21.84 11.67
C LEU A 309 -0.88 -22.03 12.11
N TRP A 310 -1.48 -23.19 11.81
CA TRP A 310 -2.82 -23.54 12.27
C TRP A 310 -2.92 -23.50 13.79
N GLN A 311 -1.99 -24.19 14.47
CA GLN A 311 -1.92 -24.26 15.92
C GLN A 311 -1.86 -22.85 16.54
N GLN A 312 -0.99 -21.98 16.01
CA GLN A 312 -0.82 -20.61 16.50
C GLN A 312 -1.99 -19.67 16.20
N LEU A 313 -2.67 -19.85 15.06
CA LEU A 313 -3.74 -18.97 14.62
C LEU A 313 -5.08 -19.34 15.24
N VAL A 314 -5.37 -20.63 15.39
CA VAL A 314 -6.72 -21.12 15.74
C VAL A 314 -6.75 -21.75 17.13
N VAL A 315 -5.69 -22.44 17.57
CA VAL A 315 -5.73 -23.25 18.80
C VAL A 315 -5.21 -22.50 20.03
N GLU A 316 -4.07 -21.81 19.91
CA GLU A 316 -3.40 -21.11 21.03
C GLU A 316 -3.98 -19.71 21.33
N GLU A 317 -5.20 -19.43 20.87
CA GLU A 317 -5.92 -18.15 21.00
C GLU A 317 -5.60 -17.07 19.95
N GLY A 318 -4.75 -17.26 18.93
CA GLY A 318 -4.40 -16.18 17.98
C GLY A 318 -5.60 -15.35 17.44
N LEU A 319 -6.53 -15.98 16.73
CA LEU A 319 -7.70 -15.32 16.13
C LEU A 319 -8.82 -15.00 17.12
N THR A 320 -8.84 -15.70 18.26
CA THR A 320 -9.94 -15.65 19.22
C THR A 320 -9.58 -15.04 20.59
N GLU A 321 -8.35 -14.56 20.76
CA GLU A 321 -7.81 -13.98 22.00
C GLU A 321 -8.69 -12.83 22.51
N SER A 322 -9.16 -12.00 21.57
CA SER A 322 -9.89 -10.75 21.85
C SER A 322 -11.29 -10.71 21.25
N SER A 323 -11.68 -11.69 20.42
CA SER A 323 -13.00 -11.74 19.82
C SER A 323 -13.48 -13.17 19.59
N SER A 324 -14.75 -13.44 19.85
CA SER A 324 -15.38 -14.73 19.55
C SER A 324 -15.73 -14.93 18.06
N SER A 325 -15.48 -13.93 17.21
CA SER A 325 -15.72 -14.00 15.77
C SER A 325 -14.62 -13.28 15.01
N PHE A 326 -14.27 -13.78 13.83
CA PHE A 326 -13.28 -13.15 12.97
C PHE A 326 -13.72 -13.26 11.51
N THR A 327 -13.13 -12.41 10.67
CA THR A 327 -13.35 -12.40 9.23
C THR A 327 -12.14 -12.93 8.50
N ARG A 328 -12.29 -13.24 7.20
CA ARG A 328 -11.15 -13.54 6.31
C ARG A 328 -10.03 -12.50 6.40
N ARG A 329 -10.37 -11.23 6.56
CA ARG A 329 -9.38 -10.15 6.71
C ARG A 329 -8.55 -10.31 7.97
N ASP A 330 -9.12 -10.82 9.05
CA ASP A 330 -8.42 -11.00 10.32
C ASP A 330 -7.45 -12.18 10.22
N VAL A 331 -7.86 -13.28 9.58
CA VAL A 331 -6.98 -14.41 9.22
C VAL A 331 -5.77 -13.93 8.42
N LEU A 332 -5.99 -13.18 7.34
CA LEU A 332 -4.91 -12.65 6.50
C LEU A 332 -3.96 -11.74 7.27
N GLN A 333 -4.48 -10.85 8.12
CA GLN A 333 -3.68 -9.94 8.93
C GLN A 333 -2.80 -10.70 9.93
N GLN A 334 -3.37 -11.68 10.61
CA GLN A 334 -2.68 -12.48 11.61
C GLN A 334 -1.64 -13.43 11.01
N LEU A 335 -1.98 -14.06 9.88
CA LEU A 335 -1.08 -14.92 9.11
C LEU A 335 0.14 -14.11 8.65
N ALA A 336 -0.08 -13.00 7.93
CA ALA A 336 0.99 -12.14 7.44
C ALA A 336 1.84 -11.52 8.57
N GLY A 337 1.22 -11.27 9.74
CA GLY A 337 1.90 -10.78 10.94
C GLY A 337 2.83 -11.79 11.60
N ARG A 338 2.62 -13.10 11.41
CA ARG A 338 3.41 -14.18 12.00
C ARG A 338 4.56 -14.68 11.12
N LEU A 339 4.76 -14.06 9.95
CA LEU A 339 5.78 -14.45 8.98
C LEU A 339 6.89 -13.38 8.93
N PRO A 340 8.02 -13.57 9.65
CA PRO A 340 9.13 -12.62 9.65
C PRO A 340 9.65 -12.34 8.25
N ALA A 341 10.01 -13.37 7.49
CA ALA A 341 10.41 -13.25 6.09
C ALA A 341 9.25 -12.98 5.12
N GLY A 342 8.03 -12.82 5.64
CA GLY A 342 6.84 -12.64 4.82
C GLY A 342 6.48 -13.86 3.97
N ALA A 343 5.53 -13.68 3.07
CA ALA A 343 5.13 -14.66 2.07
C ALA A 343 4.41 -13.97 0.91
N PRO A 344 4.29 -14.62 -0.26
CA PRO A 344 3.50 -14.09 -1.35
C PRO A 344 2.05 -13.85 -0.94
N VAL A 345 1.44 -12.74 -1.37
CA VAL A 345 0.01 -12.43 -1.11
C VAL A 345 -0.88 -13.57 -1.59
N ALA A 346 -0.63 -14.10 -2.79
CA ALA A 346 -1.40 -15.22 -3.33
C ALA A 346 -1.26 -16.49 -2.48
N TRP A 347 -0.10 -16.71 -1.84
CA TRP A 347 0.07 -17.81 -0.90
C TRP A 347 -0.73 -17.56 0.38
N CYS A 348 -0.65 -16.35 0.95
CA CYS A 348 -1.44 -15.96 2.12
C CYS A 348 -2.95 -16.11 1.88
N GLU A 349 -3.44 -15.73 0.70
CA GLU A 349 -4.85 -15.90 0.33
C GLU A 349 -5.23 -17.38 0.24
N ARG A 350 -4.45 -18.22 -0.44
CA ARG A 350 -4.73 -19.65 -0.53
C ARG A 350 -4.72 -20.32 0.85
N VAL A 351 -3.76 -19.98 1.69
CA VAL A 351 -3.72 -20.51 3.06
C VAL A 351 -4.95 -20.04 3.83
N ALA A 352 -5.30 -18.75 3.79
CA ALA A 352 -6.50 -18.25 4.46
C ALA A 352 -7.78 -18.96 3.98
N GLU A 353 -7.92 -19.27 2.68
CA GLU A 353 -9.06 -20.09 2.21
C GLU A 353 -9.04 -21.48 2.82
N VAL A 354 -7.91 -22.20 2.73
CA VAL A 354 -7.77 -23.53 3.31
C VAL A 354 -8.11 -23.51 4.80
N LEU A 355 -7.67 -22.48 5.53
CA LEU A 355 -7.97 -22.33 6.96
C LEU A 355 -9.46 -22.13 7.23
N LEU A 356 -10.15 -21.37 6.39
CA LEU A 356 -11.58 -21.04 6.56
C LEU A 356 -12.50 -22.16 6.08
N THR A 357 -12.04 -22.99 5.15
CA THR A 357 -12.81 -24.11 4.59
C THR A 357 -12.40 -25.46 5.16
N SER A 358 -11.36 -25.53 5.99
CA SER A 358 -10.96 -26.78 6.65
C SER A 358 -12.07 -27.22 7.59
N ASP A 359 -12.65 -28.39 7.31
CA ASP A 359 -13.74 -29.04 8.04
C ASP A 359 -13.26 -29.52 9.43
N THR A 360 -12.90 -28.55 10.26
CA THR A 360 -12.51 -28.75 11.64
C THR A 360 -13.71 -28.38 12.50
N ASN A 361 -14.05 -29.23 13.48
CA ASN A 361 -15.06 -28.97 14.51
C ASN A 361 -14.77 -27.71 15.37
N LEU A 362 -13.75 -26.93 15.01
CA LEU A 362 -13.27 -25.74 15.71
C LEU A 362 -13.84 -24.44 15.12
N LEU A 363 -14.28 -24.43 13.85
CA LEU A 363 -14.79 -23.23 13.19
C LEU A 363 -16.24 -23.41 12.75
N VAL A 364 -17.10 -22.44 13.07
CA VAL A 364 -18.50 -22.41 12.64
C VAL A 364 -18.74 -21.18 11.78
N ALA A 365 -19.20 -21.37 10.54
CA ALA A 365 -19.60 -20.28 9.68
C ALA A 365 -20.91 -19.64 10.19
N LEU A 366 -20.86 -18.38 10.62
CA LEU A 366 -22.01 -17.64 11.17
C LEU A 366 -23.01 -17.14 10.10
N GLY A 367 -23.12 -17.85 8.98
CA GLY A 367 -23.98 -17.53 7.85
C GLY A 367 -23.30 -16.70 6.75
N PRO A 368 -24.00 -16.45 5.62
CA PRO A 368 -23.47 -15.60 4.56
C PRO A 368 -23.26 -14.21 5.15
N THR A 369 -22.00 -13.79 5.24
CA THR A 369 -21.69 -12.38 5.43
C THR A 369 -22.42 -11.64 4.31
N ARG A 370 -23.11 -10.54 4.62
CA ARG A 370 -23.63 -9.62 3.59
C ARG A 370 -22.44 -9.13 2.75
N GLY A 371 -22.06 -9.89 1.74
CA GLY A 371 -20.86 -9.70 0.93
C GLY A 371 -19.93 -10.89 0.69
N HIS A 372 -20.28 -12.15 1.01
CA HIS A 372 -19.58 -13.30 0.43
C HIS A 372 -20.56 -14.44 0.11
N LEU A 373 -20.70 -14.72 -1.18
CA LEU A 373 -20.99 -16.05 -1.70
C LEU A 373 -19.91 -16.35 -2.72
N THR A 374 -19.13 -17.39 -2.46
CA THR A 374 -18.75 -18.30 -3.53
C THR A 374 -19.05 -19.68 -2.97
N SER A 375 -20.13 -20.29 -3.45
CA SER A 375 -20.41 -21.70 -3.26
C SER A 375 -19.49 -22.51 -4.16
N ILE A 376 -18.83 -23.50 -3.56
CA ILE A 376 -18.14 -24.69 -4.12
C ILE A 376 -17.17 -24.44 -5.29
#